data_AF-A0A8H4P4W7-F1
#
_entry.id   AF-A0A8H4P4W7-F1
#
_cell.length_a   1.000
_cell.length_b   1.000
_cell.length_c   1.000
_cell.angle_alpha   90.00
_cell.angle_beta   90.00
_cell.angle_gamma   90.00
#
_symmetry.space_group_name_H-M   'P 1'
#
loop_
_entity.id
_entity.type
_entity.pdbx_description
1 polymer ?
#
loop_
_entity_poly.entity_id
_entity_poly.type
_entity_poly.pdbx_seq_one_letter_code
_entity_poly.pdbx_strand_id
1 'polypeptide(L)'
;MSSSCLKTPHHASLRTVDGLERRSGYVLVLRQNSSKRTALDAQGASSNDQAMTGEDNLLDTLSQKVSSITIRISLSQSFHSNQLNIDKVSFTRSTQTSFHFIRNVMTIGGLRTGLDQSLDNFSDLWKHTLSLDPNTSPESELPSVDHLISGMVFNFDVGLKSPIPDVKAYIPARHYAKNDLQAALGLLGYLEDHGRGYYSQPYLRALDVLAPPGSLYQSTGVQTYFAVAYQADDLSLTTNFKPQFYAAFKEI
;
A
#
# COMPACT_ATOMS: atom_id res chain seq x y z
N MET A 1 72.20 -13.71 25.95
CA MET A 1 72.52 -13.13 24.61
C MET A 1 71.78 -13.96 23.56
N SER A 2 71.39 -13.34 22.42
CA SER A 2 70.49 -13.80 21.32
C SER A 2 69.02 -13.39 21.50
N SER A 3 68.38 -12.51 20.70
CA SER A 3 68.32 -12.22 19.25
C SER A 3 67.33 -13.08 18.45
N SER A 4 66.20 -12.44 18.09
CA SER A 4 65.39 -12.51 16.84
C SER A 4 64.95 -13.87 16.24
N CYS A 5 63.65 -14.03 15.95
CA CYS A 5 63.04 -13.86 14.61
C CYS A 5 61.62 -14.47 14.51
N LEU A 6 60.79 -13.88 13.65
CA LEU A 6 59.38 -14.15 13.36
C LEU A 6 59.06 -15.59 12.90
N LYS A 7 57.83 -16.05 13.20
CA LYS A 7 56.99 -16.87 12.30
C LYS A 7 55.50 -16.56 12.53
N THR A 8 54.82 -16.33 11.42
CA THR A 8 53.39 -16.03 11.22
C THR A 8 52.45 -17.19 11.58
N PRO A 9 51.18 -16.93 11.92
CA PRO A 9 50.11 -17.91 11.78
C PRO A 9 49.19 -17.64 10.59
N HIS A 10 48.66 -18.73 10.07
CA HIS A 10 47.80 -18.88 8.90
C HIS A 10 46.38 -18.29 9.05
N HIS A 11 45.88 -17.79 7.92
CA HIS A 11 44.49 -17.61 7.46
C HIS A 11 43.32 -18.00 8.39
N ALA A 12 42.45 -17.01 8.65
CA ALA A 12 41.00 -17.18 8.56
C ALA A 12 40.41 -15.97 7.82
N SER A 13 39.86 -16.23 6.63
CA SER A 13 39.22 -15.26 5.76
C SER A 13 37.89 -14.81 6.36
N LEU A 14 37.75 -13.52 6.63
CA LEU A 14 36.47 -12.86 6.88
C LEU A 14 35.65 -12.91 5.59
N ARG A 15 34.59 -13.72 5.57
CA ARG A 15 33.54 -13.64 4.55
C ARG A 15 32.75 -12.35 4.79
N THR A 16 32.89 -11.41 3.88
CA THR A 16 31.97 -10.29 3.70
C THR A 16 30.60 -10.89 3.34
N VAL A 17 29.59 -10.61 4.16
CA VAL A 17 28.19 -10.92 3.82
C VAL A 17 27.73 -9.80 2.89
N ASP A 18 27.95 -9.99 1.59
CA ASP A 18 27.33 -9.18 0.55
C ASP A 18 25.82 -9.45 0.54
N GLY A 19 25.03 -8.39 0.66
CA GLY A 19 23.58 -8.49 0.65
C GLY A 19 22.86 -7.19 0.98
N LEU A 20 23.37 -6.04 0.53
CA LEU A 20 22.65 -4.78 0.58
C LEU A 20 22.13 -4.47 -0.83
N GLU A 21 20.97 -5.02 -1.17
CA GLU A 21 20.25 -4.68 -2.41
C GLU A 21 20.00 -3.17 -2.46
N ARG A 22 20.72 -2.47 -3.35
CA ARG A 22 20.44 -1.07 -3.68
C ARG A 22 19.25 -1.04 -4.64
N ARG A 23 18.06 -0.71 -4.13
CA ARG A 23 16.91 -0.33 -4.96
C ARG A 23 17.14 1.09 -5.50
N SER A 24 17.35 1.21 -6.81
CA SER A 24 17.29 2.50 -7.51
C SER A 24 15.91 2.61 -8.17
N GLY A 25 15.10 3.58 -7.77
CA GLY A 25 13.77 3.81 -8.33
C GLY A 25 13.72 5.14 -9.07
N TYR A 26 13.16 5.14 -10.28
CA TYR A 26 12.79 6.35 -11.02
C TYR A 26 11.33 6.70 -10.70
N VAL A 27 11.06 7.96 -10.40
CA VAL A 27 9.72 8.49 -10.09
C VAL A 27 9.28 9.39 -11.24
N LEU A 28 8.26 8.96 -11.99
CA LEU A 28 7.57 9.82 -12.96
C LEU A 28 6.24 10.28 -12.35
N VAL A 29 6.07 11.60 -12.19
CA VAL A 29 4.84 12.21 -11.69
C VAL A 29 4.07 12.78 -12.88
N LEU A 30 2.95 12.15 -13.24
CA LEU A 30 2.01 12.70 -14.20
C LEU A 30 0.83 13.30 -13.42
N ARG A 31 0.69 14.63 -13.47
CA ARG A 31 -0.43 15.37 -12.88
C ARG A 31 -1.35 15.81 -14.02
N GLN A 32 -2.54 15.22 -14.12
CA GLN A 32 -3.59 15.76 -14.99
C GLN A 32 -4.67 16.44 -14.15
N ASN A 33 -4.86 17.73 -14.41
CA ASN A 33 -6.03 18.48 -13.93
C ASN A 33 -7.18 18.23 -14.91
N SER A 34 -8.29 17.69 -14.44
CA SER A 34 -9.52 17.59 -15.24
C SER A 34 -10.16 18.97 -15.41
N SER A 35 -9.69 19.75 -16.38
CA SER A 35 -10.45 20.91 -16.89
C SER A 35 -11.33 20.44 -18.04
N LYS A 36 -12.63 20.63 -17.86
CA LYS A 36 -13.72 20.37 -18.82
C LYS A 36 -13.32 20.75 -20.25
N ARG A 37 -13.38 19.81 -21.19
CA ARG A 37 -13.47 20.14 -22.63
C ARG A 37 -14.94 20.14 -23.04
N THR A 38 -15.47 21.35 -23.18
CA THR A 38 -16.65 21.66 -24.00
C THR A 38 -16.40 21.22 -25.44
N ALA A 39 -17.44 20.64 -26.04
CA ALA A 39 -17.49 20.30 -27.46
C ALA A 39 -17.39 21.58 -28.33
N LEU A 40 -16.57 21.55 -29.37
CA LEU A 40 -16.87 22.06 -30.71
C LEU A 40 -15.70 21.80 -31.68
N ASP A 41 -16.12 21.54 -32.91
CA ASP A 41 -15.42 21.49 -34.18
C ASP A 41 -14.68 20.23 -34.63
N ALA A 42 -15.14 19.80 -35.81
CA ALA A 42 -14.84 18.60 -36.54
C ALA A 42 -13.77 18.85 -37.62
N GLN A 43 -13.32 17.72 -38.18
CA GLN A 43 -12.68 17.53 -39.49
C GLN A 43 -11.17 17.80 -39.63
N GLY A 44 -10.46 16.74 -40.00
CA GLY A 44 -9.09 16.78 -40.51
C GLY A 44 -8.39 15.44 -40.37
N ALA A 45 -8.21 14.72 -41.47
CA ALA A 45 -7.68 13.38 -41.57
C ALA A 45 -6.24 13.21 -41.04
N SER A 46 -5.91 12.01 -40.55
CA SER A 46 -4.87 11.15 -41.15
C SER A 46 -4.63 9.94 -40.25
N SER A 47 -4.86 8.77 -40.83
CA SER A 47 -4.43 7.47 -40.33
C SER A 47 -2.94 7.46 -40.03
N ASN A 48 -2.58 7.18 -38.78
CA ASN A 48 -1.31 6.57 -38.44
C ASN A 48 -1.61 5.53 -37.35
N ASP A 49 -1.65 4.27 -37.78
CA ASP A 49 -1.57 3.11 -36.90
C ASP A 49 -0.21 3.14 -36.20
N GLN A 50 -0.16 3.82 -35.04
CA GLN A 50 0.80 3.49 -34.01
C GLN A 50 0.15 2.42 -33.15
N ALA A 51 0.72 1.22 -33.16
CA ALA A 51 0.44 0.21 -32.15
C ALA A 51 0.78 0.80 -30.78
N MET A 52 -0.21 1.41 -30.12
CA MET A 52 -0.10 1.89 -28.75
C MET A 52 0.11 0.69 -27.85
N THR A 53 1.17 0.76 -27.05
CA THR A 53 1.52 -0.30 -26.11
C THR A 53 0.40 -0.44 -25.07
N GLY A 54 0.15 -1.66 -24.57
CA GLY A 54 -0.94 -1.92 -23.60
C GLY A 54 -0.89 -1.09 -22.32
N GLU A 55 0.24 -0.42 -22.06
CA GLU A 55 0.43 0.50 -20.93
C GLU A 55 -0.35 1.82 -21.08
N ASP A 56 -0.41 2.39 -22.30
CA ASP A 56 -1.10 3.66 -22.55
C ASP A 56 -2.61 3.50 -22.35
N ASN A 57 -3.15 2.34 -22.73
CA ASN A 57 -4.57 2.02 -22.61
C ASN A 57 -5.01 1.78 -21.15
N LEU A 58 -4.12 1.23 -20.30
CA LEU A 58 -4.44 1.00 -18.88
C LEU A 58 -4.51 2.32 -18.11
N LEU A 59 -3.56 3.23 -18.33
CA LEU A 59 -3.53 4.52 -17.66
C LEU A 59 -4.72 5.39 -18.09
N ASP A 60 -5.06 5.38 -19.38
CA ASP A 60 -6.27 6.03 -19.86
C ASP A 60 -7.53 5.38 -19.30
N THR A 61 -7.57 4.05 -19.19
CA THR A 61 -8.70 3.35 -18.56
C THR A 61 -8.84 3.69 -17.08
N LEU A 62 -7.74 3.71 -16.32
CA LEU A 62 -7.74 4.10 -14.91
C LEU A 62 -8.13 5.57 -14.73
N SER A 63 -7.63 6.45 -15.59
CA SER A 63 -7.94 7.89 -15.57
C SER A 63 -9.41 8.15 -15.95
N GLN A 64 -9.94 7.45 -16.96
CA GLN A 64 -11.33 7.56 -17.40
C GLN A 64 -12.32 6.97 -16.41
N LYS A 65 -12.01 5.79 -15.84
CA LYS A 65 -12.94 5.08 -14.93
C LYS A 65 -12.78 5.50 -13.47
N VAL A 66 -11.66 6.11 -13.10
CA VAL A 66 -11.36 6.53 -11.73
C VAL A 66 -10.87 7.98 -11.71
N SER A 67 -11.82 8.90 -11.84
CA SER A 67 -11.65 10.33 -12.16
C SER A 67 -10.95 11.21 -11.12
N SER A 68 -10.31 10.66 -10.08
CA SER A 68 -9.78 11.42 -8.93
C SER A 68 -8.44 10.92 -8.38
N ILE A 69 -7.78 10.02 -9.10
CA ILE A 69 -6.59 9.31 -8.65
C ILE A 69 -5.33 10.10 -9.04
N THR A 70 -4.48 10.48 -8.06
CA THR A 70 -3.14 11.00 -8.35
C THR A 70 -2.14 9.84 -8.44
N ILE A 71 -1.79 9.47 -9.67
CA ILE A 71 -0.93 8.31 -9.97
C ILE A 71 0.55 8.69 -9.78
N ARG A 72 1.28 7.98 -8.92
CA ARG A 72 2.76 7.99 -8.88
C ARG A 72 3.27 6.62 -9.29
N ILE A 73 3.88 6.55 -10.47
CA ILE A 73 4.43 5.28 -10.99
C ILE A 73 5.81 5.08 -10.37
N SER A 74 6.01 3.92 -9.73
CA SER A 74 7.33 3.46 -9.28
C SER A 74 7.67 2.17 -10.03
N LEU A 75 8.69 2.20 -10.86
CA LEU A 75 9.15 0.98 -11.54
C LEU A 75 10.05 0.20 -10.58
N SER A 76 9.65 -1.01 -10.21
CA SER A 76 10.49 -1.94 -9.46
C SER A 76 10.90 -3.10 -10.35
N GLN A 77 12.19 -3.35 -10.46
CA GLN A 77 12.73 -4.54 -11.13
C GLN A 77 12.99 -5.60 -10.06
N SER A 78 12.43 -6.80 -10.20
CA SER A 78 12.80 -7.95 -9.39
C SER A 78 13.75 -8.85 -10.19
N PHE A 79 14.92 -9.17 -9.62
CA PHE A 79 15.85 -10.14 -10.21
C PHE A 79 15.63 -11.50 -9.56
N HIS A 80 14.77 -12.32 -10.16
CA HIS A 80 14.74 -13.76 -9.87
C HIS A 80 14.90 -14.52 -11.19
N SER A 81 15.96 -15.33 -11.28
CA SER A 81 16.30 -16.27 -12.37
C SER A 81 16.14 -15.73 -13.80
N ASN A 82 17.20 -15.16 -14.40
CA ASN A 82 17.41 -14.93 -15.86
C ASN A 82 16.23 -14.45 -16.74
N GLN A 83 15.15 -13.94 -16.16
CA GLN A 83 13.94 -13.52 -16.84
C GLN A 83 13.57 -12.15 -16.28
N LEU A 84 13.68 -11.13 -17.13
CA LEU A 84 13.26 -9.77 -16.80
C LEU A 84 11.73 -9.76 -16.65
N ASN A 85 11.25 -9.80 -15.41
CA ASN A 85 9.86 -9.47 -15.10
C ASN A 85 9.81 -8.00 -14.69
N ILE A 86 9.20 -7.17 -15.54
CA ILE A 86 8.87 -5.79 -15.19
C ILE A 86 7.52 -5.86 -14.48
N ASP A 87 7.54 -5.97 -13.15
CA ASP A 87 6.35 -5.81 -12.33
C ASP A 87 6.17 -4.30 -12.09
N LYS A 88 5.32 -3.67 -12.90
CA LYS A 88 5.06 -2.23 -12.79
C LYS A 88 4.07 -2.00 -11.65
N VAL A 89 4.58 -1.52 -10.51
CA VAL A 89 3.78 -1.18 -9.34
C VAL A 89 3.50 0.32 -9.30
N SER A 90 2.27 0.73 -9.61
CA SER A 90 1.88 2.13 -9.49
C SER A 90 1.33 2.42 -8.10
N PHE A 91 1.90 3.38 -7.38
CA PHE A 91 1.40 3.87 -6.08
C PHE A 91 0.57 5.13 -6.30
N THR A 92 -0.71 5.08 -5.96
CA THR A 92 -1.61 6.20 -6.11
C THR A 92 -2.17 6.62 -4.77
N ARG A 93 -2.22 7.93 -4.52
CA ARG A 93 -2.95 8.50 -3.39
C ARG A 93 -4.21 9.24 -3.85
N SER A 94 -5.28 9.11 -3.09
CA SER A 94 -6.51 9.88 -3.26
C SER A 94 -6.93 10.50 -1.93
N THR A 95 -7.46 11.72 -1.98
CA THR A 95 -8.12 12.36 -0.84
C THR A 95 -9.56 11.88 -0.66
N GLN A 96 -10.10 11.16 -1.64
CA GLN A 96 -11.36 10.44 -1.49
C GLN A 96 -11.12 9.15 -0.70
N THR A 97 -12.00 8.92 0.26
CA THR A 97 -11.92 7.94 1.35
C THR A 97 -13.22 7.19 1.58
N SER A 98 -14.31 7.60 0.92
CA SER A 98 -15.57 6.86 0.94
C SER A 98 -15.38 5.43 0.47
N PHE A 99 -16.10 4.50 1.10
CA PHE A 99 -15.98 3.09 0.74
C PHE A 99 -16.49 2.80 -0.67
N HIS A 100 -17.47 3.57 -1.16
CA HIS A 100 -17.92 3.54 -2.55
C HIS A 100 -16.75 3.85 -3.51
N PHE A 101 -15.97 4.90 -3.23
CA PHE A 101 -14.77 5.20 -4.01
C PHE A 101 -13.75 4.06 -3.94
N ILE A 102 -13.44 3.54 -2.74
CA ILE A 102 -12.53 2.40 -2.55
C ILE A 102 -12.98 1.20 -3.39
N ARG A 103 -14.27 0.84 -3.35
CA ARG A 103 -14.88 -0.22 -4.17
C ARG A 103 -14.66 0.04 -5.66
N ASN A 104 -14.90 1.26 -6.12
CA ASN A 104 -14.68 1.63 -7.52
C ASN A 104 -13.22 1.44 -7.95
N VAL A 105 -12.25 1.80 -7.09
CA VAL A 105 -10.82 1.57 -7.37
C VAL A 105 -10.48 0.08 -7.38
N MET A 106 -10.90 -0.66 -6.34
CA MET A 106 -10.59 -2.08 -6.18
C MET A 106 -11.19 -2.95 -7.29
N THR A 107 -12.32 -2.53 -7.86
CA THR A 107 -12.95 -3.19 -9.02
C THR A 107 -12.47 -2.63 -10.36
N ILE A 108 -11.63 -1.60 -10.36
CA ILE A 108 -11.16 -0.89 -11.56
C ILE A 108 -12.35 -0.43 -12.41
N GLY A 109 -13.30 0.26 -11.77
CA GLY A 109 -14.52 0.71 -12.43
C GLY A 109 -15.39 -0.42 -12.95
N GLY A 110 -15.47 -1.53 -12.21
CA GLY A 110 -16.26 -2.72 -12.54
C GLY A 110 -15.61 -3.69 -13.53
N LEU A 111 -14.35 -3.48 -13.93
CA LEU A 111 -13.62 -4.44 -14.79
C LEU A 111 -13.31 -5.75 -14.06
N ARG A 112 -13.11 -5.72 -12.74
CA ARG A 112 -13.02 -6.92 -11.90
C ARG A 112 -14.39 -7.23 -11.32
N THR A 113 -14.86 -8.45 -11.55
CA THR A 113 -16.16 -8.97 -11.09
C THR A 113 -15.97 -10.09 -10.07
N GLY A 114 -17.05 -10.51 -9.41
CA GLY A 114 -17.03 -11.62 -8.44
C GLY A 114 -16.37 -11.29 -7.10
N LEU A 115 -16.22 -10.00 -6.78
CA LEU A 115 -15.55 -9.52 -5.58
C LEU A 115 -16.51 -9.09 -4.47
N ASP A 116 -17.82 -9.32 -4.60
CA ASP A 116 -18.82 -8.74 -3.70
C ASP A 116 -18.60 -9.14 -2.24
N GLN A 117 -18.40 -10.43 -1.96
CA GLN A 117 -18.11 -10.90 -0.60
C GLN A 117 -16.81 -10.30 -0.05
N SER A 118 -15.75 -10.26 -0.86
CA SER A 118 -14.46 -9.69 -0.44
C SER A 118 -14.55 -8.18 -0.22
N LEU A 119 -15.39 -7.48 -0.98
CA LEU A 119 -15.68 -6.05 -0.81
C LEU A 119 -16.46 -5.79 0.48
N ASP A 120 -17.43 -6.64 0.81
CA ASP A 120 -18.17 -6.54 2.07
C ASP A 120 -17.25 -6.80 3.27
N ASN A 121 -16.44 -7.86 3.21
CA ASN A 121 -15.42 -8.14 4.21
C ASN A 121 -14.42 -6.98 4.38
N PHE A 122 -14.06 -6.32 3.27
CA PHE A 122 -13.16 -5.16 3.32
C PHE A 122 -13.87 -3.94 3.93
N SER A 123 -15.16 -3.76 3.66
CA SER A 123 -15.96 -2.70 4.29
C SER A 123 -15.99 -2.88 5.80
N ASP A 124 -16.22 -4.11 6.25
CA ASP A 124 -16.26 -4.45 7.66
C ASP A 124 -14.89 -4.22 8.30
N LEU A 125 -13.80 -4.70 7.70
CA LEU A 125 -12.46 -4.43 8.20
C LEU A 125 -12.14 -2.93 8.29
N TRP A 126 -12.52 -2.16 7.28
CA TRP A 126 -12.32 -0.71 7.22
C TRP A 126 -13.07 0.01 8.36
N LYS A 127 -14.33 -0.37 8.62
CA LYS A 127 -15.12 0.16 9.74
C LYS A 127 -14.52 -0.24 11.09
N HIS A 128 -14.14 -1.50 11.27
CA HIS A 128 -13.56 -1.99 12.52
C HIS A 128 -12.24 -1.27 12.87
N THR A 129 -11.31 -1.23 11.93
CA THR A 129 -9.98 -0.66 12.16
C THR A 129 -10.01 0.85 12.38
N LEU A 130 -10.98 1.56 11.81
CA LEU A 130 -11.16 3.00 12.00
C LEU A 130 -12.21 3.37 13.06
N SER A 131 -12.80 2.36 13.74
CA SER A 131 -13.86 2.54 14.75
C SER A 131 -15.04 3.38 14.24
N LEU A 132 -15.46 3.12 13.00
CA LEU A 132 -16.64 3.77 12.40
C LEU A 132 -17.92 3.11 12.88
N ASP A 133 -19.03 3.84 12.80
CA ASP A 133 -20.35 3.28 13.06
C ASP A 133 -20.63 2.14 12.04
N PRO A 134 -21.15 0.98 12.46
CA PRO A 134 -21.52 -0.11 11.55
C PRO A 134 -22.46 0.33 10.41
N ASN A 135 -23.33 1.32 10.69
CA ASN A 135 -24.29 1.89 9.75
C ASN A 135 -23.70 3.05 8.91
N THR A 136 -22.39 3.30 9.00
CA THR A 136 -21.73 4.30 8.15
C THR A 136 -22.00 3.98 6.69
N SER A 137 -22.57 4.96 5.97
CA SER A 137 -22.89 4.84 4.55
C SER A 137 -21.62 4.65 3.73
N PRO A 138 -21.63 3.81 2.69
CA PRO A 138 -20.47 3.66 1.80
C PRO A 138 -20.12 4.95 1.06
N GLU A 139 -21.05 5.89 0.92
CA GLU A 139 -20.83 7.20 0.30
C GLU A 139 -20.15 8.21 1.24
N SER A 140 -20.11 7.92 2.54
CA SER A 140 -19.55 8.84 3.53
C SER A 140 -18.03 8.89 3.45
N GLU A 141 -17.51 10.11 3.27
CA GLU A 141 -16.09 10.39 3.40
C GLU A 141 -15.65 10.37 4.87
N LEU A 142 -14.40 9.96 5.11
CA LEU A 142 -13.77 10.13 6.42
C LEU A 142 -13.56 11.63 6.72
N PRO A 143 -13.42 12.00 8.01
CA PRO A 143 -13.13 13.40 8.37
C PRO A 143 -11.91 13.94 7.63
N SER A 144 -11.98 15.19 7.17
CA SER A 144 -10.84 15.82 6.50
C SER A 144 -9.64 15.92 7.45
N VAL A 145 -8.47 15.47 7.00
CA VAL A 145 -7.21 15.56 7.75
C VAL A 145 -6.23 16.40 6.95
N ASP A 146 -5.87 17.56 7.51
CA ASP A 146 -4.88 18.47 6.92
C ASP A 146 -3.45 17.93 7.11
N HIS A 147 -3.09 16.97 6.27
CA HIS A 147 -1.77 16.36 6.25
C HIS A 147 -1.43 15.88 4.85
N LEU A 148 -0.22 16.18 4.38
CA LEU A 148 0.20 15.92 2.98
C LEU A 148 0.05 14.46 2.53
N ILE A 149 0.14 13.52 3.48
CA ILE A 149 0.05 12.08 3.22
C ILE A 149 -1.20 11.43 3.84
N SER A 150 -2.24 12.21 4.14
CA SER A 150 -3.57 11.68 4.47
C SER A 150 -4.26 11.09 3.22
N GLY A 151 -5.44 10.51 3.39
CA GLY A 151 -6.18 9.83 2.32
C GLY A 151 -5.76 8.38 2.06
N MET A 152 -6.51 7.74 1.16
CA MET A 152 -6.32 6.35 0.75
C MET A 152 -5.12 6.20 -0.17
N VAL A 153 -4.42 5.07 -0.05
CA VAL A 153 -3.36 4.67 -0.98
C VAL A 153 -3.77 3.38 -1.68
N PHE A 154 -3.40 3.27 -2.95
CA PHE A 154 -3.62 2.09 -3.77
C PHE A 154 -2.34 1.73 -4.50
N ASN A 155 -2.07 0.44 -4.61
CA ASN A 155 -1.06 -0.11 -5.49
C ASN A 155 -1.74 -0.89 -6.59
N PHE A 156 -1.29 -0.66 -7.83
CA PHE A 156 -1.69 -1.44 -8.99
C PHE A 156 -0.49 -2.28 -9.41
N ASP A 157 -0.63 -3.60 -9.33
CA ASP A 157 0.34 -4.57 -9.81
C ASP A 157 -0.02 -4.96 -11.25
N VAL A 158 0.75 -4.44 -12.20
CA VAL A 158 0.56 -4.70 -13.62
C VAL A 158 1.47 -5.85 -14.01
N GLY A 159 0.97 -7.07 -13.88
CA GLY A 159 1.68 -8.27 -14.31
C GLY A 159 1.58 -8.50 -15.83
N LEU A 160 2.63 -9.05 -16.44
CA LEU A 160 2.65 -9.38 -17.88
C LEU A 160 1.60 -10.43 -18.31
N LYS A 161 1.03 -11.17 -17.35
CA LYS A 161 0.14 -12.31 -17.60
C LYS A 161 -1.34 -12.00 -17.39
N SER A 162 -1.68 -10.84 -16.81
CA SER A 162 -3.08 -10.46 -16.57
C SER A 162 -3.38 -9.13 -17.26
N PRO A 163 -4.44 -9.07 -18.10
CA PRO A 163 -4.85 -7.82 -18.74
C PRO A 163 -5.45 -6.82 -17.75
N ILE A 164 -5.85 -7.29 -16.56
CA ILE A 164 -6.43 -6.47 -15.50
C ILE A 164 -5.47 -6.48 -14.32
N PRO A 165 -4.99 -5.32 -13.84
CA PRO A 165 -4.02 -5.27 -12.77
C PRO A 165 -4.62 -5.72 -11.44
N ASP A 166 -3.75 -6.24 -10.58
CA ASP A 166 -4.13 -6.47 -9.20
C ASP A 166 -4.11 -5.17 -8.40
N VAL A 167 -5.09 -4.98 -7.52
CA VAL A 167 -5.21 -3.76 -6.71
C VAL A 167 -5.04 -4.11 -5.25
N LYS A 168 -4.14 -3.39 -4.58
CA LYS A 168 -3.94 -3.43 -3.14
C LYS A 168 -4.28 -2.06 -2.55
N ALA A 169 -5.28 -1.98 -1.69
CA ALA A 169 -5.62 -0.77 -0.95
C ALA A 169 -4.89 -0.71 0.39
N TYR A 170 -4.72 0.49 0.92
CA TYR A 170 -4.09 0.71 2.22
C TYR A 170 -5.00 1.58 3.09
N ILE A 171 -5.52 0.99 4.16
CA ILE A 171 -6.30 1.70 5.19
C ILE A 171 -5.36 2.62 5.97
N PRO A 172 -5.56 3.95 5.97
CA PRO A 172 -4.66 4.94 6.56
C PRO A 172 -4.79 5.10 8.08
N ALA A 173 -4.54 4.02 8.85
CA ALA A 173 -4.67 3.99 10.30
C ALA A 173 -3.96 5.17 11.00
N ARG A 174 -2.77 5.57 10.56
CA ARG A 174 -2.02 6.70 11.14
C ARG A 174 -2.82 8.00 11.20
N HIS A 175 -3.68 8.25 10.21
CA HIS A 175 -4.36 9.55 10.07
C HIS A 175 -5.81 9.51 10.53
N TYR A 176 -6.45 8.34 10.51
CA TYR A 176 -7.90 8.25 10.73
C TYR A 176 -8.30 7.34 11.90
N ALA A 177 -7.38 6.54 12.45
CA ALA A 177 -7.64 5.84 13.69
C ALA A 177 -7.55 6.81 14.87
N LYS A 178 -8.25 6.47 15.97
CA LYS A 178 -8.20 7.25 17.21
C LYS A 178 -6.83 7.18 17.87
N ASN A 179 -6.26 5.98 17.92
CA ASN A 179 -4.92 5.67 18.41
C ASN A 179 -4.51 4.27 17.93
N ASP A 180 -3.23 3.90 18.10
CA ASP A 180 -2.72 2.61 17.66
C ASP A 180 -3.43 1.41 18.34
N LEU A 181 -3.75 1.51 19.63
CA LEU A 181 -4.44 0.44 20.35
C LEU A 181 -5.84 0.19 19.80
N GLN A 182 -6.61 1.24 19.54
CA GLN A 182 -7.94 1.13 18.96
C GLN A 182 -7.88 0.49 17.58
N ALA A 183 -6.94 0.92 16.73
CA ALA A 183 -6.76 0.34 15.40
C ALA A 183 -6.44 -1.16 15.47
N ALA A 184 -5.57 -1.53 16.41
CA ALA A 184 -5.18 -2.91 16.66
C ALA A 184 -6.36 -3.75 17.15
N LEU A 185 -7.10 -3.28 18.15
CA LEU A 185 -8.26 -3.98 18.68
C LEU A 185 -9.36 -4.14 17.61
N GLY A 186 -9.56 -3.14 16.75
CA GLY A 186 -10.46 -3.23 15.60
C GLY A 186 -10.03 -4.32 14.62
N LEU A 187 -8.74 -4.35 14.23
CA LEU A 187 -8.21 -5.42 13.38
C LEU A 187 -8.39 -6.81 14.02
N LEU A 188 -8.12 -6.93 15.32
CA LEU A 188 -8.21 -8.20 16.03
C LEU A 188 -9.65 -8.67 16.20
N GLY A 189 -10.60 -7.76 16.48
CA GLY A 189 -12.02 -8.08 16.51
C GLY A 189 -12.50 -8.60 15.15
N TYR A 190 -12.14 -7.91 14.06
CA TYR A 190 -12.41 -8.40 12.71
C TYR A 190 -11.83 -9.80 12.47
N LEU A 191 -10.57 -10.04 12.85
CA LEU A 191 -9.95 -11.35 12.69
C LEU A 191 -10.66 -12.43 13.54
N GLU A 192 -11.09 -12.10 14.74
CA GLU A 192 -11.82 -13.01 15.63
C GLU A 192 -13.17 -13.42 15.02
N ASP A 193 -13.94 -12.46 14.50
CA ASP A 193 -15.21 -12.71 13.80
C ASP A 193 -15.04 -13.62 12.57
N HIS A 194 -13.84 -13.63 11.98
CA HIS A 194 -13.48 -14.48 10.83
C HIS A 194 -12.71 -15.76 11.23
N GLY A 195 -12.74 -16.15 12.51
CA GLY A 195 -12.13 -17.40 13.00
C GLY A 195 -10.59 -17.36 13.07
N ARG A 196 -9.99 -16.17 13.05
CA ARG A 196 -8.54 -15.91 13.06
C ARG A 196 -8.05 -15.23 14.34
N GLY A 197 -8.80 -15.36 15.44
CA GLY A 197 -8.44 -14.75 16.75
C GLY A 197 -7.12 -15.23 17.36
N TYR A 198 -6.51 -16.30 16.84
CA TYR A 198 -5.21 -16.78 17.30
C TYR A 198 -4.06 -15.79 17.05
N TYR A 199 -4.24 -14.77 16.20
CA TYR A 199 -3.27 -13.69 16.00
C TYR A 199 -3.27 -12.63 17.11
N SER A 200 -4.30 -12.56 17.95
CA SER A 200 -4.53 -11.43 18.87
C SER A 200 -3.37 -11.18 19.83
N GLN A 201 -2.93 -12.22 20.54
CA GLN A 201 -1.89 -12.10 21.56
C GLN A 201 -0.49 -11.79 20.96
N PRO A 202 -0.01 -12.51 19.92
CA PRO A 202 1.24 -12.15 19.26
C PRO A 202 1.24 -10.72 18.67
N TYR A 203 0.12 -10.29 18.10
CA TYR A 203 0.00 -8.98 17.48
C TYR A 203 0.13 -7.83 18.50
N LEU A 204 -0.60 -7.92 19.62
CA LEU A 204 -0.52 -6.92 20.69
C LEU A 204 0.87 -6.85 21.32
N ARG A 205 1.55 -7.99 21.49
CA ARG A 205 2.95 -8.01 21.97
C ARG A 205 3.90 -7.33 21.00
N ALA A 206 3.75 -7.59 19.69
CA ALA A 206 4.57 -6.92 18.68
C ALA A 206 4.37 -5.40 18.73
N LEU A 207 3.13 -4.93 18.87
CA LEU A 207 2.84 -3.51 19.03
C LEU A 207 3.48 -2.88 20.25
N ASP A 208 3.39 -3.55 21.41
CA ASP A 208 3.96 -3.07 22.66
C ASP A 208 5.49 -2.89 22.56
N VAL A 209 6.18 -3.83 21.90
CA VAL A 209 7.64 -3.73 21.64
C VAL A 209 7.99 -2.61 20.67
N LEU A 210 7.13 -2.34 19.68
CA LEU A 210 7.42 -1.35 18.63
C LEU A 210 7.09 0.09 19.04
N ALA A 211 6.29 0.26 20.09
CA ALA A 211 5.79 1.54 20.58
C ALA A 211 6.65 2.10 21.73
N PRO A 212 6.74 3.42 21.88
CA PRO A 212 7.14 4.04 23.13
C PRO A 212 6.21 3.60 24.28
N PRO A 213 6.72 3.42 25.51
CA PRO A 213 5.91 3.02 26.64
C PRO A 213 4.69 3.92 26.84
N GLY A 214 3.50 3.32 26.89
CA GLY A 214 2.24 4.04 27.12
C GLY A 214 1.70 4.85 25.93
N SER A 215 2.35 4.82 24.75
CA SER A 215 1.89 5.64 23.62
C SER A 215 0.69 5.05 22.87
N LEU A 216 0.49 3.73 22.94
CA LEU A 216 -0.50 3.01 22.12
C LEU A 216 -1.94 3.55 22.26
N TYR A 217 -2.34 4.03 23.44
CA TYR A 217 -3.67 4.60 23.68
C TYR A 217 -3.74 6.12 23.52
N GLN A 218 -2.60 6.79 23.32
CA GLN A 218 -2.47 8.25 23.30
C GLN A 218 -2.28 8.80 21.89
N SER A 219 -1.63 8.03 21.01
CA SER A 219 -1.23 8.50 19.69
C SER A 219 -1.39 7.42 18.62
N THR A 220 -1.20 7.85 17.38
CA THR A 220 -1.10 6.98 16.22
C THR A 220 0.32 7.00 15.66
N GLY A 221 0.61 6.00 14.84
CA GLY A 221 1.73 6.01 13.92
C GLY A 221 2.73 4.88 14.11
N VAL A 222 2.53 3.98 15.07
CA VAL A 222 3.20 2.67 15.07
C VAL A 222 2.62 1.82 13.93
N GLN A 223 1.30 1.87 13.71
CA GLN A 223 0.64 1.30 12.54
C GLN A 223 0.42 2.39 11.51
N THR A 224 1.12 2.30 10.38
CA THR A 224 0.99 3.31 9.32
C THR A 224 -0.20 3.00 8.42
N TYR A 225 -0.29 1.76 7.96
CA TYR A 225 -1.33 1.28 7.06
C TYR A 225 -1.70 -0.18 7.34
N PHE A 226 -2.97 -0.53 7.11
CA PHE A 226 -3.37 -1.92 6.86
C PHE A 226 -3.54 -2.11 5.36
N ALA A 227 -2.64 -2.87 4.74
CA ALA A 227 -2.72 -3.21 3.34
C ALA A 227 -3.69 -4.37 3.14
N VAL A 228 -4.56 -4.24 2.14
CA VAL A 228 -5.61 -5.20 1.79
C VAL A 228 -5.48 -5.49 0.30
N ALA A 229 -5.34 -6.75 -0.05
CA ALA A 229 -5.41 -7.24 -1.42
C ALA A 229 -6.38 -8.41 -1.49
N TYR A 230 -6.97 -8.64 -2.66
CA TYR A 230 -7.81 -9.83 -2.86
C TYR A 230 -6.94 -11.06 -3.12
N GLN A 231 -7.31 -12.16 -2.47
CA GLN A 231 -6.69 -13.46 -2.69
C GLN A 231 -7.81 -14.51 -2.78
N ALA A 232 -8.13 -14.92 -4.01
CA ALA A 232 -9.28 -15.77 -4.29
C ALA A 232 -10.57 -15.19 -3.67
N ASP A 233 -11.23 -15.94 -2.79
CA ASP A 233 -12.52 -15.59 -2.20
C ASP A 233 -12.39 -14.81 -0.87
N ASP A 234 -11.18 -14.34 -0.52
CA ASP A 234 -10.91 -13.68 0.76
C ASP A 234 -9.88 -12.53 0.65
N LEU A 235 -9.57 -11.91 1.78
CA LEU A 235 -8.60 -10.83 1.92
C LEU A 235 -7.22 -11.33 2.36
N SER A 236 -6.20 -10.90 1.64
CA SER A 236 -4.82 -10.90 2.11
C SER A 236 -4.54 -9.60 2.86
N LEU A 237 -4.18 -9.71 4.14
CA LEU A 237 -3.94 -8.58 5.04
C LEU A 237 -2.46 -8.43 5.41
N THR A 238 -1.97 -7.20 5.48
CA THR A 238 -0.61 -6.91 5.95
C THR A 238 -0.60 -5.60 6.73
N THR A 239 -0.09 -5.62 7.97
CA THR A 239 0.16 -4.38 8.72
C THR A 239 1.52 -3.80 8.37
N ASN A 240 1.55 -2.51 8.03
CA ASN A 240 2.79 -1.75 7.87
C ASN A 240 3.14 -1.06 9.18
N PHE A 241 4.07 -1.65 9.93
CA PHE A 241 4.59 -1.02 11.13
C PHE A 241 5.64 0.04 10.82
N LYS A 242 5.62 1.14 11.57
CA LYS A 242 6.71 2.10 11.67
C LYS A 242 7.19 2.08 13.11
N PRO A 243 8.28 1.34 13.40
CA PRO A 243 8.81 1.28 14.75
C PRO A 243 9.17 2.68 15.28
N GLN A 244 8.76 2.98 16.51
CA GLN A 244 8.97 4.29 17.13
C GLN A 244 9.84 4.22 18.40
N PHE A 245 10.28 3.03 18.79
CA PHE A 245 11.15 2.83 19.95
C PHE A 245 12.50 3.59 19.87
N TYR A 246 12.95 4.00 18.68
CA TYR A 246 14.14 4.87 18.53
C TYR A 246 13.89 6.35 18.86
N ALA A 247 12.64 6.80 19.01
CA ALA A 247 12.35 8.16 19.44
C ALA A 247 12.83 8.44 20.88
N ALA A 248 12.99 7.38 21.70
CA ALA A 248 13.50 7.45 23.07
C ALA A 248 15.03 7.62 23.17
N PHE A 249 15.79 7.47 22.06
CA PHE A 249 17.25 7.61 22.05
C PHE A 249 17.74 8.98 21.56
N LYS A 250 16.85 9.98 21.47
CA LYS A 250 17.20 11.36 21.09
C LYS A 250 17.60 12.27 22.27
N GLU A 251 17.68 11.74 23.49
CA GLU A 251 18.10 12.48 24.68
C GLU A 251 19.21 11.77 25.47
N ILE A 252 20.33 11.46 24.80
CA ILE A 252 21.62 11.17 25.48
C ILE A 252 22.71 11.99 24.82
#